data_AF-A0A9P1MPT5-F1
#
_entry.id   AF-A0A9P1MPT5-F1
#
_cell.length_a   1.000
_cell.length_b   1.000
_cell.length_c   1.000
_cell.angle_alpha   90.00
_cell.angle_beta   90.00
_cell.angle_gamma   90.00
#
_symmetry.space_group_name_H-M   'P 1'
#
loop_
_entity.id
_entity.type
_entity.pdbx_description
1 polymer ?
#
loop_
_entity_poly.entity_id
_entity_poly.type
_entity_poly.pdbx_seq_one_letter_code
_entity_poly.pdbx_strand_id
1 'polypeptide(L)'
;MLLILQILEIWPIVFSSAYSLRKQPSQAHSQSVTEPCLFPKPFTKKLDIFCQYDYHKIPYMCDPTGALSRTEVEMLDDTVKSLNLTSCFCASTCDPLSSSYQLGIVVIPNVTLHDLEFCDKTVDSIISPSLPISAYQYGVLLNQYWSDQCNVDLMLLYIRIWVSNKVIRPFIVPIYANSLQRLQRFSRPIVTSNREPVLSVLQRALKHNKKIIESEHRETNSTVPNWAKWTTFGMVSFVCLAFYIANCVTNKMGKTQQKSKTSVASTRKSSDRFRAGFGGGMIMNQTQQKKSVMMFRTFSKTPRNNINRL
;
A
#
# COMPACT_ATOMS: atom_id res chain seq x y z
N MET A 1 -6.17 -7.87 -88.70
CA MET A 1 -5.23 -6.89 -88.11
C MET A 1 -6.05 -5.68 -87.69
N LEU A 2 -6.34 -5.56 -86.37
CA LEU A 2 -7.06 -4.46 -85.69
C LEU A 2 -8.40 -4.03 -86.32
N LEU A 3 -9.56 -4.51 -85.86
CA LEU A 3 -10.24 -3.98 -84.68
C LEU A 3 -11.37 -4.96 -84.25
N ILE A 4 -11.01 -5.97 -83.46
CA ILE A 4 -11.93 -6.68 -82.57
C ILE A 4 -11.59 -6.17 -81.17
N LEU A 5 -12.09 -4.98 -80.81
CA LEU A 5 -11.81 -4.35 -79.51
C LEU A 5 -12.81 -3.21 -79.22
N GLN A 6 -14.12 -3.50 -79.27
CA GLN A 6 -15.12 -2.54 -78.76
C GLN A 6 -16.45 -3.16 -78.28
N ILE A 7 -16.44 -4.42 -77.88
CA ILE A 7 -17.58 -5.05 -77.18
C ILE A 7 -17.00 -5.97 -76.10
N LEU A 8 -16.48 -5.40 -75.01
CA LEU A 8 -16.07 -6.16 -73.81
C LEU A 8 -15.80 -5.21 -72.62
N GLU A 9 -16.77 -4.38 -72.24
CA GLU A 9 -16.78 -3.73 -70.91
C GLU A 9 -18.20 -3.55 -70.38
N ILE A 10 -19.02 -4.60 -70.36
CA ILE A 10 -20.21 -4.62 -69.49
C ILE A 10 -20.37 -6.03 -68.90
N TRP A 11 -19.76 -6.20 -67.71
CA TRP A 11 -20.03 -7.22 -66.66
C TRP A 11 -19.62 -8.68 -66.98
N PRO A 12 -18.98 -9.41 -66.02
CA PRO A 12 -19.50 -9.61 -64.67
C PRO A 12 -18.46 -9.63 -63.53
N ILE A 13 -18.73 -8.92 -62.43
CA ILE A 13 -18.31 -9.39 -61.09
C ILE A 13 -19.52 -9.25 -60.17
N VAL A 14 -20.37 -10.28 -60.24
CA VAL A 14 -21.19 -10.69 -59.11
C VAL A 14 -20.22 -11.29 -58.09
N PHE A 15 -20.03 -10.63 -56.95
CA PHE A 15 -19.92 -11.20 -55.60
C PHE A 15 -19.37 -10.15 -54.62
N SER A 16 -20.27 -9.37 -54.01
CA SER A 16 -20.25 -9.13 -52.56
C SER A 16 -21.40 -8.25 -52.14
N SER A 17 -22.39 -8.93 -51.57
CA SER A 17 -23.23 -8.50 -50.46
C SER A 17 -23.80 -7.09 -50.50
N ALA A 18 -25.08 -7.04 -50.86
CA ALA A 18 -26.02 -6.09 -50.30
C ALA A 18 -25.92 -6.08 -48.77
N TYR A 19 -25.20 -5.11 -48.21
CA TYR A 19 -25.50 -4.56 -46.89
C TYR A 19 -26.19 -3.22 -47.13
N SER A 20 -27.47 -3.34 -47.45
CA SER A 20 -28.43 -2.25 -47.39
C SER A 20 -28.33 -1.61 -46.00
N LEU A 21 -28.05 -0.31 -45.97
CA LEU A 21 -28.19 0.54 -44.79
C LEU A 21 -29.59 0.36 -44.21
N ARG A 22 -29.73 -0.57 -43.26
CA ARG A 22 -30.87 -0.58 -42.36
C ARG A 22 -30.68 0.60 -41.43
N LYS A 23 -31.40 1.69 -41.70
CA LYS A 23 -31.69 2.75 -40.71
C LYS A 23 -32.08 2.06 -39.41
N GLN A 24 -31.16 2.05 -38.45
CA GLN A 24 -31.49 1.75 -37.06
C GLN A 24 -32.41 2.88 -36.58
N PRO A 25 -33.54 2.56 -35.93
CA PRO A 25 -34.41 3.57 -35.38
C PRO A 25 -33.64 4.36 -34.33
N SER A 26 -33.83 5.67 -34.34
CA SER A 26 -33.36 6.66 -33.40
C SER A 26 -33.45 6.14 -31.96
N GLN A 27 -32.37 5.55 -31.45
CA GLN A 27 -32.23 5.19 -30.04
C GLN A 27 -31.59 6.38 -29.34
N ALA A 28 -32.37 6.91 -28.40
CA ALA A 28 -32.12 7.99 -27.48
C ALA A 28 -30.65 8.42 -27.35
N HIS A 29 -30.43 9.72 -27.52
CA HIS A 29 -29.32 10.47 -26.96
C HIS A 29 -29.06 9.97 -25.52
N SER A 30 -28.07 9.10 -25.33
CA SER A 30 -27.63 8.75 -23.98
C SER A 30 -26.95 10.00 -23.45
N GLN A 31 -27.62 10.65 -22.49
CA GLN A 31 -26.93 11.62 -21.65
C GLN A 31 -25.78 10.86 -21.00
N SER A 32 -24.55 11.13 -21.44
CA SER A 32 -23.36 10.54 -20.83
C SER A 32 -23.27 11.15 -19.44
N VAL A 33 -23.82 10.45 -18.45
CA VAL A 33 -23.64 10.82 -17.05
C VAL A 33 -22.16 10.65 -16.75
N THR A 34 -21.46 11.77 -16.58
CA THR A 34 -20.02 11.84 -16.33
C THR A 34 -19.73 12.30 -14.91
N GLU A 35 -20.71 12.84 -14.22
CA GLU A 35 -20.59 13.37 -12.87
C GLU A 35 -20.66 12.23 -11.83
N PRO A 36 -19.69 12.12 -10.90
CA PRO A 36 -19.58 10.97 -10.00
C PRO A 36 -20.79 10.80 -9.07
N CYS A 37 -21.47 11.90 -8.71
CA CYS A 37 -22.66 11.91 -7.85
C CYS A 37 -23.99 11.68 -8.60
N LEU A 38 -23.96 11.65 -9.94
CA LEU A 38 -25.13 11.36 -10.77
C LEU A 38 -25.09 9.95 -11.37
N PHE A 39 -23.95 9.25 -11.26
CA PHE A 39 -23.79 7.88 -11.72
C PHE A 39 -24.95 7.00 -11.24
N PRO A 40 -25.48 6.07 -12.05
CA PRO A 40 -26.53 5.18 -11.58
C PRO A 40 -26.08 4.42 -10.33
N LYS A 41 -26.99 4.23 -9.37
CA LYS A 41 -26.67 3.52 -8.13
C LYS A 41 -26.66 1.99 -8.32
N PRO A 42 -25.84 1.24 -7.56
CA PRO A 42 -25.86 -0.22 -7.47
C PRO A 42 -27.26 -0.83 -7.35
N PHE A 43 -27.45 -2.05 -7.89
CA PHE A 43 -28.73 -2.79 -7.83
C PHE A 43 -29.96 -2.10 -8.44
N THR A 44 -29.76 -1.06 -9.25
CA THR A 44 -30.85 -0.43 -10.01
C THR A 44 -30.85 -0.94 -11.45
N LYS A 45 -32.05 -1.15 -12.03
CA LYS A 45 -32.18 -1.48 -13.47
C LYS A 45 -31.51 -0.46 -14.39
N LYS A 46 -31.40 0.79 -13.93
CA LYS A 46 -30.68 1.86 -14.64
C LYS A 46 -29.19 1.56 -14.74
N LEU A 47 -28.59 1.04 -13.68
CA LEU A 47 -27.19 0.63 -13.67
C LEU A 47 -26.98 -0.57 -14.60
N ASP A 48 -27.87 -1.57 -14.60
CA ASP A 48 -27.71 -2.76 -15.44
C ASP A 48 -27.63 -2.40 -16.93
N ILE A 49 -28.52 -1.51 -17.37
CA ILE A 49 -28.56 -0.99 -18.74
C ILE A 49 -27.33 -0.11 -19.00
N PHE A 50 -27.01 0.80 -18.07
CA PHE A 50 -25.90 1.73 -18.21
C PHE A 50 -24.56 1.01 -18.29
N CYS A 51 -24.33 -0.01 -17.45
CA CYS A 51 -23.09 -0.78 -17.37
C CYS A 51 -23.01 -1.95 -18.36
N GLN A 52 -24.05 -2.16 -19.16
CA GLN A 52 -24.15 -3.26 -20.13
C GLN A 52 -23.98 -4.65 -19.49
N TYR A 53 -24.55 -4.86 -18.30
CA TYR A 53 -24.41 -6.15 -17.57
C TYR A 53 -24.96 -7.33 -18.36
N ASP A 54 -26.02 -7.15 -19.15
CA ASP A 54 -26.58 -8.21 -20.00
C ASP A 54 -25.61 -8.67 -21.10
N TYR A 55 -24.76 -7.76 -21.60
CA TYR A 55 -23.76 -8.05 -22.63
C TYR A 55 -22.54 -8.74 -22.02
N HIS A 56 -22.02 -8.20 -20.91
CA HIS A 56 -20.80 -8.68 -20.27
C HIS A 56 -21.00 -9.91 -19.38
N LYS A 57 -22.20 -10.10 -18.83
CA LYS A 57 -22.58 -11.21 -17.93
C LYS A 57 -21.68 -11.39 -16.71
N ILE A 58 -21.02 -10.32 -16.25
CA ILE A 58 -20.19 -10.32 -15.05
C ILE A 58 -20.67 -9.28 -14.04
N PRO A 59 -20.72 -9.62 -12.74
CA PRO A 59 -21.33 -8.74 -11.75
C PRO A 59 -20.35 -7.74 -11.13
N TYR A 60 -19.08 -7.61 -11.55
CA TYR A 60 -18.07 -6.71 -10.92
C TYR A 60 -17.59 -5.56 -11.81
N MET A 61 -18.14 -5.38 -13.01
CA MET A 61 -17.61 -4.44 -13.98
C MET A 61 -18.69 -3.60 -14.64
N CYS A 62 -18.57 -2.27 -14.51
CA CYS A 62 -19.38 -1.31 -15.23
C CYS A 62 -18.65 -0.73 -16.45
N ASP A 63 -19.15 -1.00 -17.66
CA ASP A 63 -18.62 -0.41 -18.90
C ASP A 63 -19.72 0.29 -19.72
N PRO A 64 -20.03 1.56 -19.41
CA PRO A 64 -21.00 2.34 -20.18
C PRO A 64 -20.59 2.59 -21.62
N THR A 65 -19.32 2.42 -21.94
CA THR A 65 -18.81 2.71 -23.28
C THR A 65 -18.73 1.49 -24.19
N GLY A 66 -18.87 0.29 -23.64
CA GLY A 66 -18.51 -0.94 -24.34
C GLY A 66 -17.07 -0.89 -24.84
N ALA A 67 -16.16 -0.30 -24.06
CA ALA A 67 -14.74 -0.25 -24.39
C ALA A 67 -14.10 -1.64 -24.43
N LEU A 68 -14.68 -2.60 -23.71
CA LEU A 68 -14.27 -4.00 -23.73
C LEU A 68 -15.29 -4.84 -24.49
N SER A 69 -14.79 -5.80 -25.25
CA SER A 69 -15.61 -6.85 -25.85
C SER A 69 -15.95 -7.92 -24.81
N ARG A 70 -16.97 -8.73 -25.10
CA ARG A 70 -17.34 -9.86 -24.23
C ARG A 70 -16.17 -10.84 -24.01
N THR A 71 -15.37 -11.12 -25.05
CA THR A 71 -14.22 -12.01 -24.95
C THR A 71 -13.10 -11.43 -24.09
N GLU A 72 -12.85 -10.11 -24.19
CA GLU A 72 -11.89 -9.44 -23.30
C GLU A 72 -12.34 -9.46 -21.84
N VAL A 73 -13.64 -9.31 -21.61
CA VAL A 73 -14.21 -9.45 -20.27
C VAL A 73 -14.10 -10.88 -19.74
N GLU A 74 -14.34 -11.90 -20.57
CA GLU A 74 -14.13 -13.30 -20.19
C GLU A 74 -12.63 -13.56 -19.86
N MET A 75 -11.70 -13.02 -20.63
CA MET A 75 -10.25 -13.08 -20.31
C MET A 75 -9.88 -12.32 -19.02
N LEU A 76 -10.60 -11.25 -18.69
CA LEU A 76 -10.43 -10.52 -17.44
C LEU A 76 -10.98 -11.32 -16.25
N ASP A 77 -12.10 -12.02 -16.43
CA ASP A 77 -12.73 -12.87 -15.41
C ASP A 77 -11.82 -14.01 -14.95
N ASP A 78 -11.12 -14.66 -15.88
CA ASP A 78 -10.10 -15.65 -15.54
C ASP A 78 -9.01 -15.06 -14.63
N THR A 79 -8.63 -13.80 -14.88
CA THR A 79 -7.71 -13.08 -14.01
C THR A 79 -8.35 -12.85 -12.66
N VAL A 80 -9.53 -12.25 -12.57
CA VAL A 80 -10.23 -11.93 -11.31
C VAL A 80 -10.44 -13.17 -10.43
N LYS A 81 -10.91 -14.28 -11.01
CA LYS A 81 -11.08 -15.57 -10.33
C LYS A 81 -9.76 -16.10 -9.76
N SER A 82 -8.66 -16.01 -10.51
CA SER A 82 -7.34 -16.40 -10.01
C SER A 82 -6.83 -15.53 -8.83
N LEU A 83 -7.45 -14.38 -8.58
CA LEU A 83 -7.11 -13.49 -7.47
C LEU A 83 -8.02 -13.65 -6.25
N ASN A 84 -9.03 -14.55 -6.29
CA ASN A 84 -10.04 -14.71 -5.23
C ASN A 84 -10.71 -13.36 -4.85
N LEU A 85 -11.07 -12.56 -5.84
CA LEU A 85 -11.83 -11.32 -5.66
C LEU A 85 -13.31 -11.59 -5.96
N THR A 86 -14.20 -11.06 -5.14
CA THR A 86 -15.66 -11.14 -5.35
C THR A 86 -16.23 -9.81 -5.79
N SER A 87 -17.49 -9.80 -6.22
CA SER A 87 -18.17 -8.56 -6.58
C SER A 87 -19.08 -8.04 -5.47
N CYS A 88 -19.30 -6.73 -5.44
CA CYS A 88 -20.40 -6.13 -4.69
C CYS A 88 -21.66 -5.83 -5.53
N PHE A 89 -21.64 -5.77 -6.88
CA PHE A 89 -22.82 -5.34 -7.67
C PHE A 89 -23.92 -6.40 -7.84
N CYS A 90 -23.95 -7.44 -7.00
CA CYS A 90 -24.86 -8.58 -7.09
C CYS A 90 -25.97 -8.49 -6.02
N ALA A 91 -27.24 -8.46 -6.46
CA ALA A 91 -28.38 -8.17 -5.60
C ALA A 91 -28.77 -9.28 -4.60
N SER A 92 -28.33 -10.54 -4.75
CA SER A 92 -28.76 -11.64 -3.86
C SER A 92 -27.90 -12.92 -3.85
N THR A 93 -27.00 -13.13 -4.82
CA THR A 93 -26.28 -14.41 -4.99
C THR A 93 -24.76 -14.34 -4.82
N CYS A 94 -24.23 -13.21 -4.37
CA CYS A 94 -22.81 -13.13 -4.06
C CYS A 94 -22.57 -13.79 -2.72
N ASP A 95 -21.96 -14.98 -2.74
CA ASP A 95 -21.64 -15.76 -1.55
C ASP A 95 -20.93 -14.85 -0.52
N PRO A 96 -21.59 -14.53 0.60
CA PRO A 96 -21.01 -13.64 1.61
C PRO A 96 -19.96 -14.37 2.48
N LEU A 97 -19.71 -15.66 2.20
CA LEU A 97 -18.85 -16.52 3.00
C LEU A 97 -17.40 -16.63 2.51
N SER A 98 -17.03 -16.08 1.35
CA SER A 98 -15.62 -16.06 0.97
C SER A 98 -14.92 -14.91 1.66
N SER A 99 -13.81 -15.19 2.34
CA SER A 99 -12.86 -14.22 2.93
C SER A 99 -12.12 -13.38 1.86
N SER A 100 -12.77 -13.15 0.73
CA SER A 100 -12.29 -12.47 -0.46
C SER A 100 -12.65 -10.99 -0.40
N TYR A 101 -11.76 -10.15 -0.91
CA TYR A 101 -12.03 -8.72 -1.04
C TYR A 101 -13.02 -8.43 -2.17
N GLN A 102 -13.92 -7.47 -1.94
CA GLN A 102 -14.90 -7.03 -2.93
C GLN A 102 -14.27 -6.06 -3.94
N LEU A 103 -14.40 -6.39 -5.23
CA LEU A 103 -13.88 -5.67 -6.37
C LEU A 103 -15.01 -4.97 -7.13
N GLY A 104 -14.76 -3.73 -7.54
CA GLY A 104 -15.58 -3.02 -8.52
C GLY A 104 -14.69 -2.39 -9.60
N ILE A 105 -14.94 -2.69 -10.86
CA ILE A 105 -14.26 -2.07 -12.01
C ILE A 105 -15.23 -1.12 -12.69
N VAL A 106 -14.82 0.13 -12.93
CA VAL A 106 -15.65 1.13 -13.63
C VAL A 106 -14.84 1.78 -14.73
N VAL A 107 -15.36 1.69 -15.95
CA VAL A 107 -14.82 2.38 -17.13
C VAL A 107 -15.58 3.69 -17.33
N ILE A 108 -14.86 4.81 -17.40
CA ILE A 108 -15.47 6.13 -17.60
C ILE A 108 -15.09 6.65 -19.00
N PRO A 109 -16.07 7.04 -19.84
CA PRO A 109 -15.81 7.55 -21.19
C PRO A 109 -14.94 8.80 -21.19
N ASN A 110 -15.40 9.81 -20.48
CA ASN A 110 -14.85 11.15 -20.47
C ASN A 110 -15.09 11.77 -19.10
N VAL A 111 -14.09 12.51 -18.63
CA VAL A 111 -14.19 13.30 -17.41
C VAL A 111 -13.61 14.69 -17.69
N THR A 112 -14.31 15.70 -17.18
CA THR A 112 -13.91 17.10 -17.16
C THR A 112 -13.75 17.56 -15.71
N LEU A 113 -13.05 18.67 -15.49
CA LEU A 113 -12.98 19.28 -14.16
C LEU A 113 -14.35 19.78 -13.68
N HIS A 114 -15.20 20.23 -14.61
CA HIS A 114 -16.56 20.66 -14.30
C HIS A 114 -17.42 19.53 -13.71
N ASP A 115 -17.25 18.29 -14.19
CA ASP A 115 -17.96 17.12 -13.63
C ASP A 115 -17.63 16.90 -12.15
N LEU A 116 -16.39 17.24 -11.74
CA LEU A 116 -15.92 17.13 -10.38
C LEU A 116 -16.46 18.27 -9.51
N GLU A 117 -16.36 19.51 -9.99
CA GLU A 117 -16.85 20.73 -9.34
C GLU A 117 -18.37 20.67 -9.08
N PHE A 118 -19.13 20.04 -9.98
CA PHE A 118 -20.56 19.84 -9.83
C PHE A 118 -20.92 19.04 -8.56
N CYS A 119 -20.14 18.00 -8.27
CA CYS A 119 -20.39 17.12 -7.14
C CYS A 119 -19.69 17.58 -5.85
N ASP A 120 -18.57 18.30 -5.96
CA ASP A 120 -17.82 18.82 -4.82
C ASP A 120 -17.37 20.27 -5.06
N LYS A 121 -18.14 21.20 -4.47
CA LYS A 121 -17.87 22.64 -4.54
C LYS A 121 -16.61 23.07 -3.79
N THR A 122 -15.99 22.20 -3.00
CA THR A 122 -14.77 22.54 -2.26
C THR A 122 -13.52 22.53 -3.15
N VAL A 123 -13.60 21.90 -4.34
CA VAL A 123 -12.51 21.75 -5.32
C VAL A 123 -12.04 23.09 -5.89
N ASP A 124 -12.92 24.10 -5.94
CA ASP A 124 -12.60 25.45 -6.43
C ASP A 124 -11.67 26.25 -5.49
N SER A 125 -11.56 25.84 -4.23
CA SER A 125 -11.11 26.74 -3.17
C SER A 125 -9.59 26.89 -3.07
N ILE A 126 -8.80 25.94 -3.56
CA ILE A 126 -7.35 25.88 -3.30
C ILE A 126 -6.61 25.22 -4.48
N ILE A 127 -6.08 26.04 -5.40
CA ILE A 127 -5.09 25.66 -6.44
C ILE A 127 -5.66 24.66 -7.46
N SER A 128 -5.64 24.99 -8.76
CA SER A 128 -6.05 24.06 -9.83
C SER A 128 -5.37 22.68 -9.64
N PRO A 129 -6.11 21.63 -9.23
CA PRO A 129 -5.51 20.37 -8.86
C PRO A 129 -4.84 19.75 -10.09
N SER A 130 -3.69 19.10 -9.88
CA SER A 130 -3.05 18.34 -10.96
C SER A 130 -3.99 17.23 -11.44
N LEU A 131 -3.97 16.90 -12.75
CA LEU A 131 -4.86 15.89 -13.35
C LEU A 131 -4.91 14.55 -12.58
N PRO A 132 -3.78 13.99 -12.09
CA PRO A 132 -3.84 12.79 -11.26
C PRO A 132 -4.67 13.00 -9.98
N ILE A 133 -4.48 14.12 -9.28
CA ILE A 133 -5.20 14.40 -8.03
C ILE A 133 -6.71 14.48 -8.29
N SER A 134 -7.12 15.16 -9.37
CA SER A 134 -8.53 15.23 -9.77
C SER A 134 -9.10 13.86 -10.12
N ALA A 135 -8.33 13.01 -10.81
CA ALA A 135 -8.74 11.64 -11.12
C ALA A 135 -8.91 10.78 -9.86
N TYR A 136 -8.05 10.96 -8.87
CA TYR A 136 -8.20 10.34 -7.56
C TYR A 136 -9.46 10.82 -6.84
N GLN A 137 -9.68 12.14 -6.77
CA GLN A 137 -10.84 12.74 -6.13
C GLN A 137 -12.16 12.27 -6.76
N TYR A 138 -12.21 12.21 -8.10
CA TYR A 138 -13.35 11.66 -8.83
C TYR A 138 -13.68 10.25 -8.32
N GLY A 139 -12.67 9.39 -8.25
CA GLY A 139 -12.83 8.02 -7.76
C GLY A 139 -13.33 7.94 -6.32
N VAL A 140 -12.79 8.77 -5.44
CA VAL A 140 -13.23 8.84 -4.05
C VAL A 140 -14.70 9.24 -3.95
N LEU A 141 -15.13 10.27 -4.68
CA LEU A 141 -16.53 10.72 -4.69
C LEU A 141 -17.47 9.64 -5.23
N LEU A 142 -17.09 8.96 -6.30
CA LEU A 142 -17.90 7.86 -6.84
C LEU A 142 -18.02 6.70 -5.85
N ASN A 143 -16.91 6.30 -5.22
CA ASN A 143 -16.90 5.23 -4.24
C ASN A 143 -17.76 5.58 -3.00
N GLN A 144 -17.70 6.83 -2.53
CA GLN A 144 -18.56 7.33 -1.46
C GLN A 144 -20.04 7.37 -1.87
N TYR A 145 -20.33 7.78 -3.11
CA TYR A 145 -21.70 7.81 -3.60
C TYR A 145 -22.32 6.40 -3.70
N TRP A 146 -21.50 5.38 -3.99
CA TRP A 146 -21.91 3.99 -4.07
C TRP A 146 -21.87 3.24 -2.73
N SER A 147 -21.17 3.73 -1.72
CA SER A 147 -20.98 3.02 -0.44
C SER A 147 -22.28 2.75 0.31
N ASP A 148 -23.33 3.55 0.07
CA ASP A 148 -24.66 3.32 0.67
C ASP A 148 -25.25 1.95 0.32
N GLN A 149 -24.84 1.38 -0.82
CA GLN A 149 -25.41 0.15 -1.36
C GLN A 149 -24.35 -0.92 -1.59
N CYS A 150 -23.16 -0.56 -2.07
CA CYS A 150 -22.11 -1.48 -2.50
C CYS A 150 -20.81 -1.18 -1.76
N ASN A 151 -20.45 -2.05 -0.81
CA ASN A 151 -19.24 -1.88 0.00
C ASN A 151 -18.01 -2.47 -0.70
N VAL A 152 -17.52 -1.81 -1.75
CA VAL A 152 -16.31 -2.21 -2.46
C VAL A 152 -15.08 -2.09 -1.55
N ASP A 153 -14.22 -3.11 -1.51
CA ASP A 153 -12.91 -3.03 -0.83
C ASP A 153 -11.81 -2.46 -1.77
N LEU A 154 -11.84 -2.85 -3.05
CA LEU A 154 -10.95 -2.34 -4.10
C LEU A 154 -11.78 -1.89 -5.31
N MET A 155 -11.82 -0.58 -5.57
CA MET A 155 -12.42 -0.04 -6.79
C MET A 155 -11.33 0.34 -7.79
N LEU A 156 -11.41 -0.20 -9.01
CA LEU A 156 -10.54 0.15 -10.11
C LEU A 156 -11.29 1.05 -11.08
N LEU A 157 -10.91 2.32 -11.09
CA LEU A 157 -11.46 3.30 -11.99
C LEU A 157 -10.56 3.44 -13.21
N TYR A 158 -11.07 3.17 -14.42
CA TYR A 158 -10.37 3.44 -15.66
C TYR A 158 -11.03 4.62 -16.38
N ILE A 159 -10.37 5.77 -16.36
CA ILE A 159 -10.81 6.98 -17.06
C ILE A 159 -10.16 6.96 -18.43
N ARG A 160 -10.96 6.82 -19.49
CA ARG A 160 -10.47 6.72 -20.87
C ARG A 160 -9.99 8.06 -21.39
N ILE A 161 -10.71 9.15 -21.10
CA ILE A 161 -10.38 10.49 -21.59
C ILE A 161 -10.55 11.48 -20.44
N TRP A 162 -9.46 12.07 -19.99
CA TRP A 162 -9.53 13.30 -19.20
C TRP A 162 -9.40 14.50 -20.13
N VAL A 163 -10.42 15.35 -20.20
CA VAL A 163 -10.40 16.54 -21.05
C VAL A 163 -9.95 17.73 -20.21
N SER A 164 -8.67 18.10 -20.32
CA SER A 164 -8.14 19.33 -19.74
C SER A 164 -7.33 20.10 -20.77
N ASN A 165 -7.87 21.23 -21.22
CA ASN A 165 -7.22 22.31 -21.98
C ASN A 165 -6.12 21.90 -22.98
N LYS A 166 -6.28 20.76 -23.69
CA LYS A 166 -5.47 20.17 -24.81
C LYS A 166 -4.78 18.82 -24.53
N VAL A 167 -4.85 18.24 -23.34
CA VAL A 167 -4.16 16.97 -23.02
C VAL A 167 -5.19 15.86 -22.78
N ILE A 168 -5.20 14.84 -23.65
CA ILE A 168 -5.98 13.61 -23.48
C ILE A 168 -5.06 12.55 -22.88
N ARG A 169 -5.30 12.21 -21.61
CA ARG A 169 -4.58 11.15 -20.92
C ARG A 169 -5.55 10.19 -20.23
N PRO A 170 -5.41 8.87 -20.46
CA PRO A 170 -6.17 7.88 -19.74
C PRO A 170 -5.49 7.59 -18.40
N PHE A 171 -6.30 7.39 -17.37
CA PHE A 171 -5.84 7.11 -16.02
C PHE A 171 -6.45 5.81 -15.52
N ILE A 172 -5.66 5.05 -14.77
CA ILE A 172 -6.20 4.02 -13.89
C ILE A 172 -5.97 4.42 -12.44
N VAL A 173 -7.04 4.40 -11.66
CA VAL A 173 -7.03 4.82 -10.26
C VAL A 173 -7.50 3.64 -9.42
N PRO A 174 -6.61 3.01 -8.64
CA PRO A 174 -7.02 2.09 -7.60
C PRO A 174 -7.49 2.88 -6.39
N ILE A 175 -8.65 2.53 -5.86
CA ILE A 175 -9.24 3.15 -4.67
C ILE A 175 -9.45 2.03 -3.67
N TYR A 176 -8.78 2.13 -2.53
CA TYR A 176 -8.89 1.17 -1.45
C TYR A 176 -9.85 1.70 -0.37
N ALA A 177 -10.83 0.89 0.02
CA ALA A 177 -11.86 1.23 0.99
C ALA A 177 -12.15 0.04 1.91
N ASN A 178 -12.98 0.27 2.93
CA ASN A 178 -13.46 -0.76 3.86
C ASN A 178 -12.33 -1.62 4.45
N SER A 179 -12.28 -2.91 4.12
CA SER A 179 -11.28 -3.85 4.66
C SER A 179 -9.85 -3.48 4.26
N LEU A 180 -9.69 -2.76 3.15
CA LEU A 180 -8.42 -2.33 2.59
C LEU A 180 -8.12 -0.84 2.84
N GLN A 181 -8.86 -0.17 3.74
CA GLN A 181 -8.67 1.27 3.99
C GLN A 181 -7.21 1.65 4.35
N ARG A 182 -6.45 0.75 4.98
CA ARG A 182 -5.03 0.95 5.30
C ARG A 182 -4.14 1.08 4.06
N LEU A 183 -4.55 0.49 2.93
CA LEU A 183 -3.88 0.59 1.65
C LEU A 183 -4.17 1.88 0.89
N GLN A 184 -4.98 2.80 1.45
CA GLN A 184 -5.27 4.08 0.80
C GLN A 184 -4.02 4.86 0.38
N ARG A 185 -2.90 4.71 1.09
CA ARG A 185 -1.59 5.28 0.73
C ARG A 185 -1.06 4.85 -0.65
N PHE A 186 -1.54 3.72 -1.17
CA PHE A 186 -1.20 3.18 -2.48
C PHE A 186 -2.22 3.54 -3.58
N SER A 187 -3.25 4.34 -3.26
CA SER A 187 -4.26 4.82 -4.23
C SER A 187 -3.72 5.92 -5.13
N ARG A 188 -2.64 5.63 -5.87
CA ARG A 188 -1.99 6.59 -6.75
C ARG A 188 -2.50 6.40 -8.18
N PRO A 189 -3.05 7.46 -8.81
CA PRO A 189 -3.40 7.43 -10.22
C PRO A 189 -2.19 7.09 -11.08
N ILE A 190 -2.36 6.15 -11.99
CA ILE A 190 -1.34 5.75 -12.96
C ILE A 190 -1.77 6.24 -14.32
N VAL A 191 -0.93 7.05 -14.95
CA VAL A 191 -1.12 7.49 -16.34
C VAL A 191 -0.87 6.28 -17.24
N THR A 192 -1.81 6.02 -18.15
CA THR A 192 -1.72 4.92 -19.11
C THR A 192 -1.50 5.47 -20.53
N SER A 193 -1.03 4.62 -21.44
CA SER A 193 -0.84 5.03 -22.83
C SER A 193 -2.15 4.90 -23.60
N ASN A 194 -2.47 5.89 -24.45
CA ASN A 194 -3.62 5.81 -25.37
C ASN A 194 -3.56 4.63 -26.35
N ARG A 195 -2.37 4.06 -26.58
CA ARG A 195 -2.17 2.92 -27.48
C ARG A 195 -2.33 1.57 -26.81
N GLU A 196 -2.44 1.55 -25.48
CA GLU A 196 -2.53 0.32 -24.72
C GLU A 196 -4.00 -0.13 -24.62
N PRO A 197 -4.32 -1.41 -24.89
CA PRO A 197 -5.68 -1.91 -24.77
C PRO A 197 -6.17 -1.88 -23.31
N VAL A 198 -7.45 -1.58 -23.11
CA VAL A 198 -8.06 -1.47 -21.77
C VAL A 198 -7.89 -2.76 -20.97
N LEU A 199 -7.99 -3.92 -21.63
CA LEU A 199 -7.78 -5.23 -21.01
C LEU A 199 -6.40 -5.36 -20.36
N SER A 200 -5.33 -5.01 -21.07
CA SER A 200 -3.97 -5.18 -20.54
C SER A 200 -3.70 -4.23 -19.38
N VAL A 201 -4.25 -3.01 -19.44
CA VAL A 201 -4.19 -2.03 -18.35
C VAL A 201 -4.87 -2.59 -17.10
N LEU A 202 -6.09 -3.10 -17.22
CA LEU A 202 -6.85 -3.67 -16.11
C LEU A 202 -6.18 -4.92 -15.53
N GLN A 203 -5.73 -5.85 -16.39
CA GLN A 203 -5.01 -7.05 -15.93
C GLN A 203 -3.72 -6.70 -15.19
N ARG A 204 -2.96 -5.70 -15.69
CA ARG A 204 -1.75 -5.22 -15.01
C ARG A 204 -2.09 -4.61 -13.66
N ALA A 205 -3.13 -3.77 -13.59
CA ALA A 205 -3.55 -3.15 -12.35
C ALA A 205 -4.04 -4.17 -11.33
N LEU A 206 -4.86 -5.14 -11.73
CA LEU A 206 -5.32 -6.22 -10.85
C LEU A 206 -4.15 -7.03 -10.28
N LYS A 207 -3.20 -7.44 -11.14
CA LYS A 207 -1.99 -8.16 -10.71
C LYS A 207 -1.12 -7.32 -9.78
N HIS A 208 -1.02 -6.01 -10.02
CA HIS A 208 -0.25 -5.11 -9.17
C HIS A 208 -0.90 -4.91 -7.79
N ASN A 209 -2.19 -4.60 -7.75
CA ASN A 209 -2.92 -4.39 -6.50
C ASN A 209 -3.00 -5.67 -5.66
N LYS A 210 -3.12 -6.85 -6.28
CA LYS A 210 -3.03 -8.13 -5.54
C LYS A 210 -1.70 -8.27 -4.79
N LYS A 211 -0.57 -7.96 -5.45
CA LYS A 211 0.74 -8.02 -4.79
C LYS A 211 0.81 -7.10 -3.57
N ILE A 212 0.21 -5.91 -3.66
CA ILE A 212 0.13 -4.95 -2.55
C ILE A 212 -0.69 -5.57 -1.40
N ILE A 213 -1.89 -6.07 -1.69
CA ILE A 213 -2.78 -6.69 -0.72
C ILE A 213 -2.11 -7.90 -0.03
N GLU A 214 -1.46 -8.78 -0.81
CA GLU A 214 -0.74 -9.94 -0.29
C GLU A 214 0.45 -9.53 0.59
N SER A 215 1.15 -8.44 0.24
CA SER A 215 2.27 -7.94 1.04
C SER A 215 1.82 -7.41 2.40
N GLU A 216 0.68 -6.71 2.48
CA GLU A 216 0.13 -6.25 3.75
C GLU A 216 -0.42 -7.41 4.59
N HIS A 217 -1.06 -8.39 3.97
CA HIS A 217 -1.52 -9.57 4.69
C HIS A 217 -0.36 -10.29 5.38
N ARG A 218 0.84 -10.28 4.80
CA ARG A 218 2.06 -10.79 5.45
C ARG A 218 2.55 -9.91 6.59
N GLU A 219 2.42 -8.58 6.49
CA GLU A 219 2.78 -7.66 7.58
C GLU A 219 1.84 -7.80 8.78
N THR A 220 0.53 -7.90 8.55
CA THR A 220 -0.47 -8.11 9.62
C THR A 220 -0.35 -9.50 10.24
N ASN A 221 -0.05 -10.52 9.45
CA ASN A 221 0.27 -11.86 9.93
C ASN A 221 1.74 -12.05 10.30
N SER A 222 2.51 -10.98 10.50
CA SER A 222 3.84 -11.07 11.13
C SER A 222 3.71 -11.40 12.62
N THR A 223 3.01 -12.50 12.91
CA THR A 223 3.09 -13.17 14.19
C THR A 223 4.55 -13.51 14.41
N VAL A 224 5.12 -12.99 15.50
CA VAL A 224 6.46 -13.33 15.97
C VAL A 224 6.65 -14.84 15.80
N PRO A 225 7.66 -15.29 15.03
CA PRO A 225 7.79 -16.68 14.69
C PRO A 225 7.90 -17.50 15.98
N ASN A 226 7.31 -18.69 16.00
CA ASN A 226 7.20 -19.46 17.25
C ASN A 226 8.56 -19.75 17.89
N TRP A 227 9.62 -19.89 17.10
CA TRP A 227 10.99 -20.01 17.63
C TRP A 227 11.41 -18.80 18.47
N ALA A 228 11.02 -17.58 18.08
CA ALA A 228 11.35 -16.35 18.80
C ALA A 228 10.56 -16.22 20.11
N LYS A 229 9.36 -16.80 20.18
CA LYS A 229 8.61 -16.93 21.44
C LYS A 229 9.31 -17.89 22.41
N TRP A 230 9.83 -19.02 21.90
CA TRP A 230 10.58 -19.98 22.71
C TRP A 230 11.92 -19.41 23.21
N THR A 231 12.65 -18.68 22.37
CA THR A 231 13.93 -18.08 22.77
C THR A 231 13.75 -16.99 23.82
N THR A 232 12.73 -16.14 23.68
CA THR A 232 12.41 -15.12 24.69
C THR A 232 11.99 -15.74 26.02
N PHE A 233 11.14 -16.76 26.00
CA PHE A 233 10.76 -17.50 27.21
C PHE A 233 11.96 -18.20 27.87
N GLY A 234 12.83 -18.82 27.07
CA GLY A 234 14.05 -19.48 27.56
C GLY A 234 15.03 -18.51 28.21
N MET A 235 15.25 -17.34 27.61
CA MET A 235 16.10 -16.29 28.18
C MET A 235 15.57 -15.78 29.52
N VAL A 236 14.27 -15.52 29.62
CA VAL A 236 13.64 -15.06 30.87
C VAL A 236 13.76 -16.13 31.96
N SER A 237 13.49 -17.40 31.63
CA SER A 237 13.64 -18.52 32.55
C SER A 237 15.07 -18.66 33.06
N PHE A 238 16.07 -18.53 32.17
CA PHE A 238 17.49 -18.59 32.54
C PHE A 238 17.88 -17.45 33.50
N VAL A 239 17.42 -16.23 33.25
CA VAL A 239 17.67 -15.09 34.14
C VAL A 239 17.05 -15.33 35.52
N CYS A 240 15.80 -15.80 35.59
CA CYS A 240 15.15 -16.15 36.87
C CYS A 240 15.90 -17.25 37.63
N LEU A 241 16.36 -18.29 36.93
CA LEU A 241 17.19 -19.36 37.51
C LEU A 241 18.52 -18.82 38.03
N ALA A 242 19.19 -17.95 37.28
CA ALA A 242 20.44 -17.33 37.71
C ALA A 242 20.26 -16.48 38.98
N PHE A 243 19.20 -15.68 39.05
CA PHE A 243 18.85 -14.92 40.25
C PHE A 243 18.54 -15.84 41.44
N TYR A 244 17.80 -16.92 41.23
CA TYR A 244 17.49 -17.89 42.28
C TYR A 244 18.75 -18.56 42.84
N ILE A 245 19.64 -19.03 41.96
CA ILE A 245 20.92 -19.65 42.35
C ILE A 245 21.80 -18.63 43.10
N ALA A 246 21.91 -17.40 42.59
CA ALA A 246 22.66 -16.34 43.27
C ALA A 246 22.11 -16.05 44.67
N ASN A 247 20.80 -16.01 44.84
CA ASN A 247 20.16 -15.85 46.15
C ASN A 247 20.41 -17.05 47.08
N CYS A 248 20.35 -18.28 46.56
CA CYS A 248 20.67 -19.49 47.34
C CYS A 248 22.13 -19.50 47.81
N VAL A 249 23.08 -19.14 46.95
CA VAL A 249 24.51 -19.06 47.29
C VAL A 249 24.74 -17.97 48.33
N THR A 250 24.14 -16.80 48.16
CA THR A 250 24.28 -15.66 49.08
C THR A 250 23.70 -15.97 50.45
N ASN A 251 22.52 -16.61 50.52
CA ASN A 251 21.91 -17.07 51.78
C ASN A 251 22.73 -18.17 52.47
N LYS A 252 23.40 -19.04 51.71
CA LYS A 252 24.29 -20.08 52.25
C LYS A 252 25.59 -19.47 52.80
N MET A 253 26.16 -18.47 52.15
CA MET A 253 27.36 -17.77 52.63
C MET A 253 27.08 -16.85 53.82
N GLY A 254 25.91 -16.20 53.88
CA GLY A 254 25.49 -15.38 55.02
C GLY A 254 25.32 -16.17 56.32
N LYS A 255 24.89 -17.44 56.24
CA LYS A 255 24.76 -18.33 57.41
C LYS A 255 26.11 -18.86 57.92
N THR A 256 27.15 -18.93 57.07
CA THR A 256 28.49 -19.41 57.48
C THR A 256 29.26 -18.35 58.28
N GLN A 257 29.05 -17.05 58.03
CA GLN A 257 29.73 -15.99 58.79
C GLN A 257 29.12 -15.70 60.19
N GLN A 258 27.94 -16.24 60.52
CA GLN A 258 27.29 -15.98 61.80
C GLN A 258 27.64 -16.97 62.93
N LYS A 259 28.45 -18.01 62.66
CA LYS A 259 28.87 -19.01 63.68
C LYS A 259 30.29 -18.82 64.22
N SER A 260 30.84 -17.62 64.20
CA SER A 260 32.16 -17.32 64.77
C SER A 260 32.15 -16.10 65.69
N LYS A 261 31.49 -16.25 66.86
CA LYS A 261 31.71 -15.49 68.11
C LYS A 261 31.25 -16.45 69.20
N THR A 262 32.07 -16.96 70.12
CA THR A 262 33.01 -16.40 71.10
C THR A 262 33.78 -17.60 71.68
N SER A 263 35.04 -17.61 72.10
CA SER A 263 35.84 -16.76 72.99
C SER A 263 37.28 -17.31 72.90
N VAL A 264 38.34 -16.52 72.83
CA VAL A 264 39.12 -16.04 73.98
C VAL A 264 40.01 -14.89 73.49
N ALA A 265 40.11 -13.87 74.34
CA ALA A 265 40.95 -12.71 74.15
C ALA A 265 42.44 -13.05 73.95
N SER A 266 43.06 -12.46 72.93
CA SER A 266 44.34 -11.77 73.11
C SER A 266 44.60 -10.81 71.95
N THR A 267 44.51 -9.53 72.31
CA THR A 267 45.00 -8.40 71.57
C THR A 267 46.53 -8.48 71.47
N ARG A 268 47.07 -8.16 70.29
CA ARG A 268 48.48 -7.79 69.99
C ARG A 268 49.44 -9.00 70.04
N LYS A 269 50.39 -9.20 69.10
CA LYS A 269 51.22 -8.27 68.31
C LYS A 269 52.06 -9.14 67.33
N SER A 270 52.49 -8.57 66.19
CA SER A 270 53.84 -8.71 65.58
C SER A 270 54.46 -10.13 65.51
N SER A 271 54.84 -10.75 64.40
CA SER A 271 55.46 -10.36 63.11
C SER A 271 55.26 -11.56 62.16
N ASP A 272 55.04 -11.42 60.84
CA ASP A 272 56.08 -11.28 59.82
C ASP A 272 55.36 -10.84 58.53
N ARG A 273 55.54 -9.60 58.07
CA ARG A 273 56.60 -9.22 57.13
C ARG A 273 56.59 -10.04 55.83
N PHE A 274 55.48 -9.95 55.08
CA PHE A 274 55.59 -9.89 53.62
C PHE A 274 55.60 -8.43 53.18
N ARG A 275 56.71 -8.12 52.54
CA ARG A 275 57.28 -6.83 52.22
C ARG A 275 57.02 -6.61 50.74
N ALA A 276 55.97 -5.87 50.40
CA ALA A 276 55.95 -5.00 49.23
C ALA A 276 55.95 -3.59 49.83
N GLY A 277 57.06 -2.84 49.89
CA GLY A 277 57.88 -2.46 48.74
C GLY A 277 57.06 -1.43 47.96
N PHE A 278 57.24 -0.12 48.11
CA PHE A 278 58.48 0.62 48.25
C PHE A 278 58.39 1.72 49.33
N GLY A 279 59.40 1.77 50.21
CA GLY A 279 59.78 2.90 51.08
C GLY A 279 58.64 3.63 51.80
N GLY A 280 58.39 3.37 53.09
CA GLY A 280 59.28 3.89 54.13
C GLY A 280 58.95 5.36 54.39
N GLY A 281 58.05 5.62 55.34
CA GLY A 281 57.77 6.97 55.80
C GLY A 281 58.99 7.56 56.51
N MET A 282 59.14 8.88 56.43
CA MET A 282 59.74 9.64 57.51
C MET A 282 59.04 10.98 57.67
N ILE A 283 58.92 11.32 58.94
CA ILE A 283 58.36 12.52 59.53
C ILE A 283 59.36 13.68 59.35
N MET A 284 58.77 14.86 59.19
CA MET A 284 59.29 16.20 59.48
C MET A 284 60.28 16.91 58.54
N ASN A 285 59.86 18.14 58.31
CA ASN A 285 60.61 19.38 58.20
C ASN A 285 61.45 19.68 56.97
N GLN A 286 61.20 20.92 56.53
CA GLN A 286 62.15 21.83 55.93
C GLN A 286 62.66 21.50 54.53
N THR A 287 62.26 22.42 53.66
CA THR A 287 63.09 23.07 52.66
C THR A 287 63.63 22.22 51.52
N GLN A 288 63.35 22.76 50.34
CA GLN A 288 64.11 22.59 49.10
C GLN A 288 63.79 21.28 48.35
N GLN A 289 63.06 21.43 47.25
CA GLN A 289 63.64 21.33 45.89
C GLN A 289 63.97 19.87 45.55
N LYS A 290 63.41 19.21 44.55
CA LYS A 290 63.07 19.70 43.21
C LYS A 290 62.34 18.57 42.47
N LYS A 291 61.32 18.98 41.71
CA LYS A 291 60.96 18.59 40.34
C LYS A 291 61.37 17.18 39.84
N SER A 292 60.37 16.41 39.40
CA SER A 292 60.02 16.29 37.96
C SER A 292 58.75 15.43 37.81
N VAL A 293 57.60 15.97 37.38
CA VAL A 293 57.02 16.05 36.00
C VAL A 293 57.19 14.75 35.21
N MET A 294 56.21 14.09 34.56
CA MET A 294 55.07 14.46 33.70
C MET A 294 54.19 13.19 33.55
N MET A 295 52.95 13.11 33.04
CA MET A 295 51.89 14.01 32.57
C MET A 295 50.65 13.09 32.46
N PHE A 296 49.46 13.52 32.88
CA PHE A 296 48.20 12.86 32.52
C PHE A 296 47.57 13.59 31.33
N ARG A 297 47.29 12.86 30.24
CA ARG A 297 46.45 13.35 29.14
C ARG A 297 44.98 13.26 29.56
N THR A 298 44.31 14.40 29.66
CA THR A 298 42.85 14.48 29.68
C THR A 298 42.37 15.11 28.38
N PHE A 299 41.40 14.46 27.74
CA PHE A 299 40.65 15.01 26.60
C PHE A 299 39.45 15.78 27.15
N SER A 300 39.35 17.07 26.83
CA SER A 300 38.14 17.88 27.06
C SER A 300 37.54 18.32 25.73
N LYS A 301 36.21 18.25 25.67
CA LYS A 301 35.33 18.60 24.55
C LYS A 301 35.44 20.07 24.10
N THR A 302 35.13 20.25 22.82
CA THR A 302 34.92 21.50 22.04
C THR A 302 33.82 22.41 22.61
N PRO A 303 33.85 23.73 22.27
CA PRO A 303 32.96 24.21 21.21
C PRO A 303 33.50 25.35 20.30
N ARG A 304 33.16 25.19 19.01
CA ARG A 304 32.56 26.13 18.02
C ARG A 304 33.10 27.56 17.77
N ASN A 305 33.32 27.79 16.46
CA ASN A 305 33.29 29.04 15.66
C ASN A 305 34.39 30.08 15.94
N ASN A 306 35.04 30.72 14.97
CA ASN A 306 34.54 31.24 13.70
C ASN A 306 35.74 31.68 12.79
N ILE A 307 35.46 31.84 11.48
CA ILE A 307 36.05 32.83 10.55
C ILE A 307 37.33 32.46 9.73
N ASN A 308 37.10 32.45 8.40
CA ASN A 308 37.97 32.74 7.25
C ASN A 308 39.00 31.72 6.74
N ARG A 309 38.70 31.10 5.58
CA ARG A 309 39.30 31.46 4.28
C ARG A 309 38.75 30.58 3.14
N LEU A 310 38.38 31.28 2.05
CA LEU A 310 38.07 30.84 0.68
C LEU A 310 36.74 30.13 0.45
#